data_AF-A0A959ZR70-F1
#
_entry.id   AF-A0A959ZR70-F1
#
_cell.length_a   1.000
_cell.length_b   1.000
_cell.length_c   1.000
_cell.angle_alpha   90.00
_cell.angle_beta   90.00
_cell.angle_gamma   90.00
#
_symmetry.space_group_name_H-M   'P 1'
#
loop_
_entity.id
_entity.type
_entity.pdbx_description
1 polymer ?
#
loop_
_entity_poly.entity_id
_entity_poly.type
_entity_poly.pdbx_seq_one_letter_code
_entity_poly.pdbx_strand_id
1 'polypeptide(L)'
;VSDIAIETGGIRLVTQRAASRSDRREPFAREAALARRLAAAKGMEIGSAGVQLLGGHGYVKEHPVERWYRDLRAAGVMEGALLA
;
A
#
# COMPACT_ATOMS: atom_id res chain seq x y z
N VAL A 1 8.29 -13.03 1.71
CA VAL A 1 8.74 -11.88 2.54
C VAL A 1 9.53 -10.87 1.70
N SER A 2 10.53 -11.31 0.91
CA SER A 2 11.31 -10.42 0.04
C SER A 2 10.46 -9.58 -0.92
N ASP A 3 9.45 -10.17 -1.55
CA ASP A 3 8.58 -9.43 -2.49
C ASP A 3 7.82 -8.29 -1.78
N ILE A 4 7.25 -8.55 -0.60
CA ILE A 4 6.59 -7.52 0.22
C ILE A 4 7.57 -6.37 0.53
N ALA A 5 8.81 -6.69 0.89
CA ALA A 5 9.83 -5.70 1.18
C ALA A 5 10.19 -4.86 -0.06
N ILE A 6 10.33 -5.50 -1.23
CA ILE A 6 10.60 -4.82 -2.50
C ILE A 6 9.45 -3.87 -2.85
N GLU A 7 8.21 -4.35 -2.81
CA GLU A 7 7.03 -3.57 -3.19
C GLU A 7 6.80 -2.39 -2.23
N THR A 8 6.86 -2.63 -0.91
CA THR A 8 6.71 -1.56 0.09
C THR A 8 7.85 -0.55 0.02
N GLY A 9 9.08 -0.98 -0.27
CA GLY A 9 10.22 -0.11 -0.54
C GLY A 9 10.00 0.75 -1.78
N GLY A 10 9.53 0.15 -2.88
CA GLY A 10 9.19 0.86 -4.12
C GLY A 10 8.10 1.91 -3.92
N ILE A 11 7.00 1.55 -3.24
CA ILE A 11 5.91 2.47 -2.90
C ILE A 11 6.46 3.66 -2.09
N ARG A 12 7.29 3.39 -1.08
CA ARG A 12 7.89 4.43 -0.25
C ARG A 12 8.76 5.38 -1.07
N LEU A 13 9.62 4.85 -1.93
CA LEU A 13 10.52 5.67 -2.75
C LEU A 13 9.77 6.59 -3.71
N VAL A 14 8.76 6.07 -4.41
CA VAL A 14 7.97 6.89 -5.35
C VAL A 14 7.15 7.94 -4.60
N THR A 15 6.59 7.59 -3.44
CA THR A 15 5.86 8.54 -2.58
C THR A 15 6.77 9.67 -2.09
N GLN A 16 7.96 9.33 -1.58
CA GLN A 16 8.94 10.31 -1.12
C GLN A 16 9.45 11.20 -2.26
N ARG A 17 9.60 10.64 -3.47
CA ARG A 17 9.93 11.43 -4.67
C ARG A 17 8.84 12.45 -4.99
N ALA A 18 7.56 12.05 -4.92
CA ALA A 18 6.45 12.97 -5.11
C ALA A 18 6.44 14.09 -4.06
N ALA A 19 6.61 13.73 -2.79
CA ALA A 19 6.67 14.68 -1.67
C ALA A 19 7.84 15.66 -1.83
N SER A 20 9.05 15.16 -2.12
CA SER A 20 10.23 16.00 -2.31
C SER A 20 10.06 17.01 -3.45
N ARG A 21 9.42 16.62 -4.55
CA ARG A 21 9.10 17.55 -5.66
C ARG A 21 8.06 18.58 -5.24
N SER A 22 7.04 18.17 -4.50
CA SER A 22 6.04 19.07 -3.92
C SER A 22 6.68 20.13 -3.03
N ASP A 23 7.58 19.74 -2.12
CA ASP A 23 8.29 20.65 -1.20
C ASP A 23 9.14 21.69 -1.96
N ARG A 24 9.69 21.28 -3.12
CA ARG A 24 10.45 22.14 -4.03
C ARG A 24 9.58 22.97 -4.99
N ARG A 25 8.25 22.88 -4.88
CA ARG A 25 7.28 23.49 -5.79
C ARG A 25 7.48 23.08 -7.26
N GLU A 26 7.98 21.87 -7.48
CA GLU A 26 8.12 21.28 -8.80
C GLU A 26 6.87 20.48 -9.20
N PRO A 27 6.61 20.28 -10.50
CA PRO A 27 5.52 19.42 -10.94
C PRO A 27 5.67 18.00 -10.39
N PHE A 28 4.74 17.54 -9.55
CA PHE A 28 4.81 16.24 -8.85
C PHE A 28 3.61 15.32 -9.15
N ALA A 29 2.63 15.78 -9.92
CA ALA A 29 1.39 15.04 -10.17
C ALA A 29 1.62 13.65 -10.77
N ARG A 30 2.64 13.52 -11.65
CA ARG A 30 3.03 12.24 -12.25
C ARG A 30 3.54 11.26 -11.18
N GLU A 31 4.47 11.69 -10.34
CA GLU A 31 5.03 10.86 -9.26
C GLU A 31 3.94 10.47 -8.24
N ALA A 32 3.04 11.39 -7.90
CA ALA A 32 1.91 11.10 -7.01
C ALA A 32 0.95 10.06 -7.61
N ALA A 33 0.63 10.18 -8.90
CA ALA A 33 -0.21 9.21 -9.60
C ALA A 33 0.45 7.82 -9.67
N LEU A 34 1.76 7.76 -9.91
CA LEU A 34 2.52 6.50 -9.89
C LEU A 34 2.53 5.87 -8.48
N ALA A 35 2.74 6.66 -7.44
CA ALA A 35 2.69 6.19 -6.05
C ALA A 35 1.31 5.59 -5.72
N ARG A 36 0.23 6.32 -6.03
CA ARG A 36 -1.15 5.87 -5.81
C ARG A 36 -1.43 4.57 -6.57
N ARG A 37 -1.09 4.50 -7.86
CA ARG A 37 -1.33 3.32 -8.69
C ARG A 37 -0.56 2.10 -8.19
N LEU A 38 0.70 2.26 -7.78
CA LEU A 38 1.50 1.16 -7.26
C LEU A 38 0.93 0.64 -5.92
N ALA A 39 0.57 1.56 -5.02
CA ALA A 39 -0.05 1.20 -3.74
C ALA A 39 -1.40 0.49 -3.93
N ALA A 40 -2.25 0.99 -4.83
CA ALA A 40 -3.53 0.37 -5.16
C ALA A 40 -3.37 -1.03 -5.77
N ALA A 41 -2.39 -1.21 -6.68
CA ALA A 41 -2.13 -2.49 -7.32
C ALA A 41 -1.60 -3.56 -6.35
N LYS A 42 -0.81 -3.17 -5.35
CA LYS A 42 -0.09 -4.11 -4.47
C LYS A 42 -0.66 -4.25 -3.06
N GLY A 43 -1.51 -3.32 -2.63
CA GLY A 43 -2.06 -3.31 -1.26
C GLY A 43 -2.75 -4.63 -0.86
N MET A 44 -3.51 -5.24 -1.77
CA MET A 44 -4.18 -6.53 -1.51
C MET A 44 -3.24 -7.68 -1.31
N GLU A 45 -2.23 -7.76 -2.17
CA GLU A 45 -1.21 -8.79 -2.11
C GLU A 45 -0.43 -8.69 -0.80
N ILE A 46 0.00 -7.47 -0.42
CA ILE A 46 0.74 -7.19 0.82
C ILE A 46 -0.10 -7.56 2.06
N GLY A 47 -1.35 -7.10 2.13
CA GLY A 47 -2.23 -7.39 3.27
C GLY A 47 -2.50 -8.89 3.42
N SER A 48 -2.79 -9.57 2.32
CA SER A 48 -3.08 -11.02 2.31
C SER A 48 -1.84 -11.84 2.70
N ALA A 49 -0.67 -11.47 2.16
CA ALA A 49 0.57 -12.13 2.54
C ALA A 49 0.91 -11.88 4.02
N GLY A 50 0.60 -10.70 4.55
CA GLY A 50 0.77 -10.36 5.96
C GLY A 50 0.02 -11.32 6.89
N VAL A 51 -1.29 -11.52 6.68
CA VAL A 51 -2.08 -12.44 7.51
C VAL A 51 -1.60 -13.88 7.35
N GLN A 52 -1.21 -14.27 6.14
CA GLN A 52 -0.74 -15.63 5.85
C GLN A 52 0.59 -15.96 6.56
N LEU A 53 1.48 -14.99 6.75
CA LEU A 53 2.74 -15.19 7.47
C LEU A 53 2.54 -15.60 8.93
N LEU A 54 1.45 -15.18 9.57
CA LEU A 54 1.13 -15.51 10.96
C LEU A 54 0.21 -16.75 11.06
N GLY A 55 -0.22 -17.33 9.94
CA GLY A 55 -1.19 -18.43 9.93
C GLY A 55 -2.49 -18.05 10.65
N GLY A 56 -3.02 -18.94 11.49
CA GLY A 56 -4.26 -18.67 12.25
C GLY A 56 -4.18 -17.41 13.14
N HIS A 57 -3.00 -17.09 13.66
CA HIS A 57 -2.79 -15.88 14.46
C HIS A 57 -2.90 -14.59 13.63
N GLY A 58 -2.80 -14.68 12.30
CA GLY A 58 -3.00 -13.54 11.40
C GLY A 58 -4.44 -13.05 11.33
N TYR A 59 -5.40 -13.82 11.84
CA TYR A 59 -6.83 -13.50 11.82
C TYR A 59 -7.40 -13.12 13.19
N VAL A 60 -6.60 -13.16 14.26
CA VAL A 60 -7.04 -12.76 15.60
C VAL A 60 -6.63 -11.31 15.90
N LYS A 61 -7.42 -10.63 16.73
CA LYS A 61 -7.24 -9.21 17.03
C LYS A 61 -6.03 -8.88 17.93
N GLU A 62 -5.34 -9.90 18.43
CA GLU A 62 -4.10 -9.74 19.21
C GLU A 62 -2.94 -9.22 18.34
N HIS A 63 -2.98 -9.50 17.02
CA HIS A 63 -2.01 -9.00 16.06
C HIS A 63 -2.63 -7.94 15.16
N PRO A 64 -1.92 -6.83 14.87
CA PRO A 64 -2.47 -5.73 14.07
C PRO A 64 -2.68 -6.08 12.59
N VAL A 65 -2.14 -7.21 12.12
CA VAL A 65 -2.12 -7.59 10.71
C VAL A 65 -3.50 -7.85 10.13
N GLU A 66 -4.44 -8.38 10.94
CA GLU A 66 -5.83 -8.59 10.52
C GLU A 66 -6.49 -7.25 10.15
N ARG A 67 -6.21 -6.20 10.95
CA ARG A 67 -6.73 -4.86 10.74
C ARG A 67 -6.15 -4.26 9.46
N TRP A 68 -4.83 -4.36 9.28
CA TRP A 68 -4.18 -3.87 8.07
C TRP A 68 -4.71 -4.54 6.80
N TYR A 69 -4.95 -5.85 6.83
CA TYR A 69 -5.57 -6.56 5.73
C TYR A 69 -6.96 -6.01 5.39
N ARG A 70 -7.83 -5.80 6.40
CA ARG A 70 -9.16 -5.22 6.19
C ARG A 70 -9.09 -3.79 5.66
N ASP A 71 -8.22 -2.95 6.22
CA ASP A 71 -8.07 -1.55 5.82
C ASP A 71 -7.58 -1.43 4.38
N LEU A 72 -6.58 -2.24 4.01
CA LEU A 72 -6.12 -2.33 2.63
C LEU A 72 -7.28 -2.74 1.72
N ARG A 73 -8.12 -3.70 2.15
CA ARG A 73 -9.25 -4.22 1.34
C ARG A 73 -10.29 -3.15 1.09
N ALA A 74 -10.61 -2.37 2.12
CA ALA A 74 -11.45 -1.19 1.98
C ALA A 74 -10.84 -0.18 1.00
N ALA A 75 -9.53 0.09 1.09
CA ALA A 75 -8.84 0.99 0.16
C ALA A 75 -8.90 0.50 -1.30
N GLY A 76 -8.72 -0.81 -1.54
CA GLY A 76 -8.84 -1.39 -2.87
C GLY A 76 -10.25 -1.24 -3.47
N VAL A 77 -11.28 -1.41 -2.65
CA VAL A 77 -12.67 -1.16 -3.09
C VAL A 77 -12.90 0.32 -3.40
N MET A 78 -12.42 1.24 -2.54
CA MET A 78 -12.53 2.68 -2.82
C MET A 78 -11.82 3.06 -4.12
N GLU A 79 -10.61 2.55 -4.34
CA GLU A 79 -9.85 2.79 -5.56
C GLU A 79 -10.55 2.26 -6.81
N GLY A 80 -11.07 1.04 -6.79
CA GLY A 80 -11.64 0.40 -7.97
C GLY A 80 -13.10 0.73 -8.27
N ALA A 81 -13.90 1.12 -7.27
CA ALA A 81 -15.33 1.33 -7.42
C ALA A 81 -15.78 2.79 -7.23
N LEU A 82 -15.04 3.61 -6.47
CA LEU A 82 -15.44 4.98 -6.12
C LEU A 82 -14.58 6.04 -6.81
N LEU A 83 -13.28 5.78 -6.98
CA LEU A 83 -12.30 6.75 -7.45
C LEU A 83 -11.73 6.45 -8.85
N ALA A 84 -12.17 5.36 -9.49
CA ALA A 84 -11.88 5.00 -10.88
C ALA A 84 -12.91 5.65 -11.81
#